data_AF-A0A183HLY2-F1
#
_entry.id   AF-A0A183HLY2-F1
#
_cell.length_a   1.000
_cell.length_b   1.000
_cell.length_c   1.000
_cell.angle_alpha   90.00
_cell.angle_beta   90.00
_cell.angle_gamma   90.00
#
_symmetry.space_group_name_H-M   'P 1'
#
loop_
_entity.id
_entity.type
_entity.pdbx_description
1 polymer ?
#
loop_
_entity_poly.entity_id
_entity_poly.type
_entity_poly.pdbx_seq_one_letter_code
_entity_poly.pdbx_strand_id
1 'polypeptide(L)'
;MSDSTIDLSEEKQGSQFNDEPRLAVEYERELYERRPPAEDDYETIRLISNGAYGAVYLVRHKETRQRFALKRMKKQTLLMRNQINQVYAERDILTFTDNPFVVSFYGSFETRHHLCMLMEYVEGGDCAALLKKTGTLPLDTARLYIAETVLAIDYLHSYGIVHRDLKPDK
;
A
#
# COMPACT_ATOMS: atom_id res chain seq x y z
N MET A 1 29.57 -5.29 58.03
CA MET A 1 28.45 -6.24 58.20
C MET A 1 27.22 -5.36 58.29
N SER A 2 26.27 -5.30 57.37
CA SER A 2 25.92 -6.04 56.16
C SER A 2 24.75 -5.26 55.52
N ASP A 3 24.72 -5.22 54.18
CA ASP A 3 23.58 -5.28 53.25
C ASP A 3 22.17 -5.36 53.86
N SER A 4 21.08 -4.82 53.31
CA SER A 4 20.67 -4.40 51.96
C SER A 4 19.26 -3.78 52.13
N THR A 5 18.78 -2.85 51.30
CA THR A 5 17.92 -3.16 50.16
C THR A 5 17.58 -1.82 49.51
N ILE A 6 17.86 -1.72 48.21
CA ILE A 6 17.48 -0.59 47.36
C ILE A 6 15.98 -0.74 47.08
N ASP A 7 15.21 0.31 47.41
CA ASP A 7 13.79 0.40 47.11
C ASP A 7 13.58 0.58 45.60
N LEU A 8 12.74 -0.28 45.03
CA LEU A 8 12.39 -0.37 43.63
C LEU A 8 11.11 0.45 43.40
N SER A 9 11.25 1.73 43.05
CA SER A 9 10.15 2.51 42.49
C SER A 9 10.66 3.57 41.49
N GLU A 10 11.05 3.11 40.31
CA GLU A 10 11.02 3.96 39.11
C GLU A 10 10.01 3.35 38.13
N GLU A 11 8.79 3.88 38.17
CA GLU A 11 7.76 3.61 37.18
C GLU A 11 8.21 4.12 35.81
N LYS A 12 8.18 3.21 34.84
CA LYS A 12 8.37 3.50 33.41
C LYS A 12 7.30 4.48 32.94
N GLN A 13 7.70 5.68 32.52
CA GLN A 13 6.89 6.49 31.61
C GLN A 13 6.89 5.81 30.24
N GLY A 14 5.83 5.04 29.99
CA GLY A 14 5.51 4.52 28.67
C GLY A 14 5.24 5.69 27.72
N SER A 15 5.97 5.72 26.62
CA SER A 15 5.67 6.61 25.51
C SER A 15 4.29 6.27 24.94
N GLN A 16 3.32 7.14 25.16
CA GLN A 16 2.08 7.16 24.37
C GLN A 16 2.46 7.53 22.94
N PHE A 17 2.68 6.52 22.10
CA PHE A 17 2.58 6.70 20.66
C PHE A 17 1.10 6.76 20.31
N ASN A 18 0.67 7.86 19.70
CA ASN A 18 -0.72 8.14 19.37
C ASN A 18 -1.30 7.07 18.44
N ASP A 19 -2.22 6.24 18.95
CA ASP A 19 -2.96 5.22 18.19
C ASP A 19 -4.18 5.80 17.41
N GLU A 20 -4.40 7.11 17.44
CA GLU A 20 -5.52 7.77 16.75
C GLU A 20 -5.60 7.53 15.23
N PRO A 21 -4.48 7.54 14.46
CA PRO A 21 -4.53 7.28 13.03
C PRO A 21 -4.94 5.84 12.70
N ARG A 22 -4.56 4.89 13.55
CA ARG A 22 -4.85 3.45 13.34
C ARG A 22 -6.33 3.15 13.47
N LEU A 23 -6.98 3.71 14.50
CA LEU A 23 -8.42 3.57 14.72
C LEU A 23 -9.24 4.10 13.53
N ALA A 24 -8.85 5.22 12.92
CA ALA A 24 -9.55 5.75 11.75
C ALA A 24 -9.38 4.84 10.52
N VAL A 25 -8.18 4.30 10.30
CA VAL A 25 -7.89 3.37 9.19
C VAL A 25 -8.60 2.02 9.39
N GLU A 26 -8.63 1.49 10.61
CA GLU A 26 -9.34 0.26 10.97
C GLU A 26 -10.86 0.42 10.80
N TYR A 27 -11.43 1.54 11.23
CA TYR A 27 -12.86 1.83 11.09
C TYR A 27 -13.29 2.01 9.63
N GLU A 28 -12.43 2.61 8.80
CA GLU A 28 -12.67 2.68 7.36
C GLU A 28 -12.63 1.28 6.73
N ARG A 29 -11.66 0.44 7.13
CA ARG A 29 -11.50 -0.94 6.62
C ARG A 29 -12.75 -1.79 6.90
N GLU A 30 -13.32 -1.71 8.11
CA GLU A 30 -14.55 -2.42 8.49
C GLU A 30 -15.80 -2.00 7.67
N LEU A 31 -15.87 -0.75 7.20
CA LEU A 31 -16.98 -0.30 6.34
C LEU A 31 -16.93 -0.94 4.95
N TYR A 32 -15.74 -1.30 4.46
CA TYR A 32 -15.54 -1.89 3.13
C TYR A 32 -15.68 -3.42 3.08
N GLU A 33 -15.62 -4.10 4.23
CA GLU A 33 -15.73 -5.57 4.28
C GLU A 33 -17.17 -6.09 4.05
N ARG A 34 -18.19 -5.22 4.00
CA ARG A 34 -19.59 -5.66 3.90
C ARG A 34 -19.96 -6.26 2.54
N ARG A 35 -19.24 -5.92 1.46
CA ARG A 35 -19.35 -6.58 0.14
C ARG A 35 -18.12 -6.29 -0.72
N PRO A 36 -17.74 -7.19 -1.65
CA PRO A 36 -16.67 -6.91 -2.61
C PRO A 36 -16.91 -5.60 -3.39
N PRO A 37 -15.85 -4.84 -3.71
CA PRO A 37 -15.99 -3.60 -4.47
C PRO A 37 -16.58 -3.88 -5.85
N ALA A 38 -17.39 -2.96 -6.37
CA ALA A 38 -17.93 -3.01 -7.72
C ALA A 38 -17.60 -1.75 -8.52
N GLU A 39 -17.68 -1.83 -9.86
CA GLU A 39 -17.36 -0.70 -10.73
C GLU A 39 -18.22 0.55 -10.44
N ASP A 40 -19.50 0.34 -10.14
CA ASP A 40 -20.46 1.42 -9.92
C ASP A 40 -20.28 2.14 -8.58
N ASP A 41 -19.47 1.61 -7.66
CA ASP A 41 -19.22 2.22 -6.35
C ASP A 41 -18.29 3.44 -6.44
N TYR A 42 -17.56 3.58 -7.56
CA TYR A 42 -16.50 4.57 -7.71
C TYR A 42 -16.74 5.53 -8.88
N GLU A 43 -16.42 6.81 -8.68
CA GLU A 43 -16.26 7.79 -9.75
C GLU A 43 -14.78 7.97 -10.10
N THR A 44 -14.46 8.04 -11.38
CA THR A 44 -13.08 8.30 -11.83
C THR A 44 -12.80 9.79 -11.78
N ILE A 45 -11.75 10.18 -11.05
CA ILE A 45 -11.32 11.58 -10.95
C ILE A 45 -10.33 11.89 -12.07
N ARG A 46 -9.21 11.15 -12.15
CA ARG A 46 -8.16 11.38 -13.15
C ARG A 46 -7.29 10.16 -13.37
N LEU A 47 -6.59 10.13 -14.49
CA LEU A 47 -5.49 9.20 -14.73
C LEU A 47 -4.28 9.58 -13.86
N ILE A 48 -3.66 8.60 -13.21
CA ILE A 48 -2.41 8.77 -12.45
C ILE A 48 -1.24 8.28 -13.30
N SER A 49 -1.35 7.06 -13.85
CA SER A 49 -0.27 6.41 -14.59
C SER A 49 -0.83 5.53 -15.70
N ASN A 50 -0.12 5.45 -16.82
CA ASN A 50 -0.42 4.55 -17.92
C ASN A 50 0.81 3.70 -18.21
N GLY A 51 0.85 2.50 -17.64
CA GLY A 51 1.99 1.60 -17.69
C GLY A 51 1.77 0.40 -18.61
N ALA A 52 2.84 -0.37 -18.80
CA ALA A 52 2.80 -1.60 -19.60
C ALA A 52 1.78 -2.63 -19.09
N TYR A 53 1.49 -2.63 -17.78
CA TYR A 53 0.61 -3.58 -17.12
C TYR A 53 -0.84 -3.09 -16.98
N GLY A 54 -1.13 -1.85 -17.38
CA GLY A 54 -2.46 -1.26 -17.23
C GLY A 54 -2.40 0.22 -16.88
N ALA A 55 -3.59 0.82 -16.79
CA ALA A 55 -3.76 2.22 -16.41
C ALA A 55 -4.22 2.30 -14.94
N VAL A 56 -3.62 3.20 -14.18
CA VAL A 56 -3.97 3.48 -12.78
C VAL A 56 -4.71 4.81 -12.71
N TYR A 57 -5.90 4.79 -12.14
CA TYR A 57 -6.76 5.95 -12.00
C TYR A 57 -6.90 6.34 -10.53
N LEU A 58 -6.92 7.63 -10.25
CA LEU A 58 -7.46 8.15 -9.00
C LEU A 58 -8.98 8.03 -9.10
N VAL A 59 -9.58 7.28 -8.18
CA VAL A 59 -11.03 7.14 -8.07
C VAL A 59 -11.49 7.58 -6.70
N ARG A 60 -12.77 7.91 -6.59
CA ARG A 60 -13.41 8.27 -5.33
C ARG A 60 -14.64 7.42 -5.13
N HIS A 61 -14.78 6.82 -3.95
CA HIS A 61 -15.99 6.11 -3.58
C HIS A 61 -17.15 7.10 -3.49
N LYS A 62 -18.28 6.81 -4.13
CA LYS A 62 -19.37 7.77 -4.32
C LYS A 62 -19.99 8.21 -3.00
N GLU A 63 -20.18 7.27 -2.06
CA GLU A 63 -20.83 7.51 -0.78
C GLU A 63 -19.87 8.10 0.25
N THR A 64 -18.78 7.40 0.55
CA THR A 64 -17.83 7.80 1.61
C THR A 64 -16.89 8.92 1.18
N ARG A 65 -16.82 9.24 -0.12
CA ARG A 65 -15.90 10.23 -0.70
C ARG A 65 -14.41 9.90 -0.52
N GLN A 66 -14.09 8.69 -0.05
CA GLN A 66 -12.72 8.22 0.14
C GLN A 66 -12.02 7.98 -1.20
N ARG A 67 -10.72 8.27 -1.25
CA ARG A 67 -9.91 8.23 -2.47
C ARG A 67 -9.09 6.95 -2.56
N PHE A 68 -9.02 6.36 -3.75
CA PHE A 68 -8.32 5.11 -4.02
C PHE A 68 -7.56 5.17 -5.35
N ALA A 69 -6.58 4.28 -5.50
CA ALA A 69 -5.93 3.98 -6.76
C ALA A 69 -6.58 2.74 -7.39
N LEU A 70 -7.14 2.89 -8.59
CA LEU A 70 -7.76 1.80 -9.35
C LEU A 70 -6.87 1.41 -10.53
N LYS A 71 -6.20 0.26 -10.43
CA LYS A 71 -5.41 -0.33 -11.51
C LYS A 71 -6.32 -1.15 -12.42
N ARG A 72 -6.50 -0.72 -13.68
CA ARG A 72 -7.30 -1.38 -14.72
C ARG A 72 -6.40 -2.07 -15.75
N MET A 73 -6.58 -3.37 -15.91
CA MET A 73 -5.75 -4.22 -16.77
C MET A 73 -6.60 -4.93 -17.81
N LYS A 74 -6.32 -4.74 -19.10
CA LYS A 74 -7.11 -5.32 -20.19
C LYS A 74 -6.97 -6.84 -20.23
N LYS A 75 -8.09 -7.57 -20.11
CA LYS A 75 -8.14 -9.04 -20.14
C LYS A 75 -7.45 -9.60 -21.41
N GLN A 76 -7.73 -9.01 -22.57
CA GLN A 76 -7.12 -9.42 -23.84
C GLN A 76 -5.60 -9.24 -23.85
N THR A 77 -5.08 -8.16 -23.27
CA THR A 77 -3.62 -7.93 -23.18
C THR A 77 -2.97 -8.93 -22.24
N LEU A 78 -3.61 -9.25 -21.11
CA LEU A 78 -3.11 -10.25 -20.17
C LEU A 78 -3.07 -11.65 -20.80
N LEU A 79 -4.09 -12.03 -21.58
CA LEU A 79 -4.11 -13.28 -22.34
C LEU A 79 -2.96 -13.34 -23.35
N MET A 80 -2.82 -12.32 -24.19
CA MET A 80 -1.76 -12.28 -25.22
C MET A 80 -0.35 -12.33 -24.63
N ARG A 81 -0.15 -11.79 -23.43
CA ARG A 81 1.15 -11.78 -22.74
C ARG A 81 1.36 -12.95 -21.77
N ASN A 82 0.38 -13.85 -21.65
CA ASN A 82 0.39 -14.95 -20.67
C ASN A 82 0.63 -14.48 -19.22
N GLN A 83 -0.01 -13.36 -18.82
CA GLN A 83 0.20 -12.69 -17.52
C GLN A 83 -0.94 -12.90 -16.51
N ILE A 84 -1.97 -13.68 -16.86
CA ILE A 84 -3.13 -13.90 -15.97
C ILE A 84 -2.71 -14.47 -14.61
N ASN A 85 -1.87 -15.51 -14.61
CA ASN A 85 -1.42 -16.13 -13.37
C ASN A 85 -0.58 -15.18 -12.50
N GLN A 86 0.20 -14.30 -13.14
CA GLN A 86 0.97 -13.29 -12.42
C GLN A 86 0.04 -12.26 -11.75
N VAL A 87 -1.05 -11.86 -12.41
CA VAL A 87 -2.05 -10.96 -11.83
C VAL A 87 -2.78 -11.61 -10.65
N TYR A 88 -3.10 -12.90 -10.73
CA TYR A 88 -3.70 -13.61 -9.58
C TYR A 88 -2.71 -13.73 -8.41
N ALA A 89 -1.44 -14.08 -8.67
CA ALA A 89 -0.42 -14.10 -7.64
C ALA A 89 -0.23 -12.72 -6.98
N GLU A 90 -0.22 -11.64 -7.76
CA GLU A 90 -0.14 -10.27 -7.23
C GLU A 90 -1.33 -9.94 -6.32
N ARG A 91 -2.56 -10.25 -6.76
CA ARG A 91 -3.78 -10.10 -5.95
C ARG A 91 -3.69 -10.88 -4.64
N ASP A 92 -3.28 -12.14 -4.71
CA ASP A 92 -3.28 -13.04 -3.56
C ASP A 92 -2.25 -12.56 -2.53
N ILE A 93 -1.06 -12.15 -2.97
CA ILE A 93 -0.04 -11.51 -2.12
C ILE A 93 -0.62 -10.29 -1.41
N LEU A 94 -1.19 -9.36 -2.18
CA LEU A 94 -1.73 -8.11 -1.66
C LEU A 94 -2.89 -8.31 -0.66
N THR A 95 -3.58 -9.45 -0.69
CA THR A 95 -4.73 -9.72 0.18
C THR A 95 -4.33 -9.93 1.64
N PHE A 96 -3.14 -10.47 1.90
CA PHE A 96 -2.68 -10.74 3.27
C PHE A 96 -1.56 -9.80 3.75
N THR A 97 -1.10 -8.88 2.89
CA THR A 97 -0.10 -7.89 3.31
C THR A 97 -0.73 -6.87 4.24
N ASP A 98 -0.16 -6.75 5.42
CA ASP A 98 -0.50 -5.75 6.44
C ASP A 98 0.82 -5.19 7.00
N ASN A 99 1.30 -4.13 6.35
CA ASN A 99 2.54 -3.46 6.69
C ASN A 99 2.45 -1.97 6.29
N PRO A 100 2.85 -1.02 7.15
CA PRO A 100 2.70 0.42 6.87
C PRO A 100 3.53 0.92 5.68
N PHE A 101 4.48 0.14 5.19
CA PHE A 101 5.35 0.47 4.06
C PHE A 101 5.02 -0.36 2.81
N VAL A 102 3.91 -1.11 2.83
CA VAL A 102 3.36 -1.83 1.68
C VAL A 102 1.97 -1.27 1.40
N VAL A 103 1.73 -0.88 0.15
CA VAL A 103 0.44 -0.29 -0.28
C VAL A 103 -0.72 -1.23 0.07
N SER A 104 -1.71 -0.68 0.77
CA SER A 104 -2.87 -1.47 1.23
C SER A 104 -3.78 -1.87 0.07
N PHE A 105 -4.36 -3.07 0.15
CA PHE A 105 -5.28 -3.61 -0.84
C PHE A 105 -6.71 -3.66 -0.31
N TYR A 106 -7.64 -3.12 -1.08
CA TYR A 106 -9.06 -2.99 -0.71
C TYR A 106 -9.96 -3.94 -1.51
N GLY A 107 -9.37 -4.77 -2.37
CA GLY A 107 -10.08 -5.77 -3.14
C GLY A 107 -9.94 -5.63 -4.65
N SER A 108 -10.59 -6.54 -5.36
CA SER A 108 -10.57 -6.59 -6.81
C SER A 108 -11.95 -6.91 -7.36
N PHE A 109 -12.22 -6.42 -8.56
CA PHE A 109 -13.40 -6.76 -9.32
C PHE A 109 -13.06 -6.91 -10.80
N GLU A 110 -14.00 -7.46 -11.56
CA GLU A 110 -13.85 -7.57 -12.99
C GLU A 110 -14.96 -6.85 -13.73
N THR A 111 -14.61 -6.35 -14.91
CA THR A 111 -15.56 -5.81 -15.88
C THR A 111 -15.54 -6.70 -17.11
N ARG A 112 -16.36 -6.36 -18.11
CA ARG A 112 -16.37 -7.06 -19.41
C ARG A 112 -14.97 -7.13 -20.04
N HIS A 113 -14.14 -6.10 -19.86
CA HIS A 113 -12.87 -5.97 -20.58
C HIS A 113 -11.64 -5.90 -19.67
N HIS A 114 -11.82 -5.70 -18.36
CA HIS A 114 -10.70 -5.45 -17.44
C HIS A 114 -10.75 -6.33 -16.19
N LEU A 115 -9.58 -6.62 -15.65
CA LEU A 115 -9.39 -6.94 -14.23
C LEU A 115 -9.00 -5.65 -13.51
N CYS A 116 -9.63 -5.40 -12.37
CA CYS A 116 -9.49 -4.16 -11.61
C CYS A 116 -9.01 -4.46 -10.20
N MET A 117 -7.95 -3.78 -9.76
CA MET A 117 -7.44 -3.84 -8.40
C MET A 117 -7.62 -2.48 -7.73
N LEU A 118 -8.27 -2.46 -6.58
CA LEU A 118 -8.50 -1.28 -5.76
C LEU A 118 -7.46 -1.24 -4.64
N MET A 119 -6.67 -0.18 -4.64
CA MET A 119 -5.51 -0.02 -3.78
C MET A 119 -5.55 1.33 -3.07
N GLU A 120 -4.79 1.45 -2.00
CA GLU A 120 -4.55 2.71 -1.31
C GLU A 120 -4.06 3.79 -2.28
N TYR A 121 -4.58 5.01 -2.12
CA TYR A 121 -4.06 6.18 -2.83
C TYR A 121 -3.05 6.92 -1.96
N VAL A 122 -1.77 6.79 -2.30
CA VAL A 122 -0.68 7.51 -1.64
C VAL A 122 -0.49 8.89 -2.29
N GLU A 123 -0.58 9.94 -1.48
CA GLU A 123 -0.30 11.31 -1.92
C GLU A 123 1.22 11.53 -2.08
N GLY A 124 1.62 12.47 -2.93
CA GLY A 124 3.04 12.79 -3.15
C GLY A 124 3.69 12.11 -4.36
N GLY A 125 3.08 11.05 -4.91
CA GLY A 125 3.56 10.38 -6.12
C GLY A 125 4.73 9.42 -5.87
N ASP A 126 5.41 9.00 -6.94
CA ASP A 126 6.51 8.04 -6.85
C ASP A 126 7.88 8.70 -6.58
N CYS A 127 8.83 7.90 -6.06
CA CYS A 127 10.17 8.38 -5.72
C CYS A 127 10.95 8.83 -6.96
N ALA A 128 10.69 8.26 -8.14
CA ALA A 128 11.31 8.69 -9.39
C ALA A 128 10.91 10.12 -9.76
N ALA A 129 9.64 10.49 -9.61
CA ALA A 129 9.13 11.84 -9.82
C ALA A 129 9.73 12.82 -8.80
N LEU A 130 9.87 12.40 -7.54
CA LEU A 130 10.54 13.19 -6.51
C LEU A 130 12.00 13.46 -6.88
N LEU A 131 12.76 12.43 -7.26
CA LEU A 131 14.16 12.55 -7.68
C LEU A 131 14.32 13.41 -8.93
N LYS A 132 13.41 13.32 -9.90
CA LYS A 132 13.41 14.22 -11.08
C LYS A 132 13.23 15.69 -10.70
N LYS A 133 12.44 15.96 -9.66
CA LYS A 133 12.17 17.33 -9.18
C LYS A 133 13.32 17.89 -8.35
N THR A 134 13.91 17.10 -7.46
CA THR A 134 14.92 17.57 -6.50
C THR A 134 16.36 17.29 -6.94
N GLY A 135 16.56 16.46 -7.96
CA GLY A 135 17.86 15.97 -8.42
C GLY A 135 18.43 14.89 -7.50
N THR A 136 18.74 15.27 -6.25
CA THR A 136 19.20 14.34 -5.21
C THR A 136 18.36 14.52 -3.94
N LEU A 137 18.29 13.48 -3.12
CA LEU A 137 17.66 13.55 -1.80
C LEU A 137 18.71 13.94 -0.76
N PRO A 138 18.36 14.79 0.23
CA PRO A 138 19.16 14.97 1.42
C PRO A 138 19.44 13.63 2.10
N LEU A 139 20.61 13.50 2.73
CA LEU A 139 21.05 12.26 3.35
C LEU A 139 20.03 11.70 4.35
N ASP A 140 19.42 12.57 5.16
CA ASP A 140 18.46 12.13 6.19
C ASP A 140 17.17 11.60 5.58
N THR A 141 16.65 12.23 4.52
CA THR A 141 15.48 11.75 3.77
C THR A 141 15.78 10.42 3.07
N ALA A 142 16.93 10.32 2.42
CA ALA A 142 17.35 9.07 1.78
C ALA A 142 17.47 7.92 2.80
N ARG A 143 18.00 8.19 4.00
CA ARG A 143 18.08 7.21 5.08
C ARG A 143 16.70 6.70 5.50
N LEU A 144 15.72 7.60 5.63
CA LEU A 144 14.34 7.22 5.99
C LEU A 144 13.72 6.33 4.91
N TYR A 145 13.72 6.73 3.64
CA TYR A 145 13.15 5.92 2.56
C TYR A 145 13.82 4.55 2.43
N ILE A 146 15.15 4.48 2.59
CA ILE A 146 15.85 3.20 2.57
C ILE A 146 15.43 2.35 3.77
N ALA A 147 15.31 2.92 4.98
CA ALA A 147 14.88 2.18 6.15
C ALA A 147 13.46 1.61 5.99
N GLU A 148 12.51 2.43 5.53
CA GLU A 148 11.12 2.02 5.27
C GLU A 148 11.07 0.92 4.20
N THR A 149 11.84 1.09 3.11
CA THR A 149 11.96 0.08 2.04
C THR A 149 12.51 -1.24 2.56
N VAL A 150 13.55 -1.21 3.41
CA VAL A 150 14.13 -2.42 4.02
C VAL A 150 13.11 -3.11 4.92
N LEU A 151 12.34 -2.37 5.71
CA LEU A 151 11.28 -2.93 6.56
C LEU A 151 10.16 -3.57 5.74
N ALA A 152 9.75 -2.95 4.62
CA ALA A 152 8.78 -3.54 3.70
C ALA A 152 9.29 -4.86 3.09
N ILE A 153 10.56 -4.89 2.68
CA ILE A 153 11.18 -6.06 2.06
C ILE A 153 11.36 -7.19 3.08
N ASP A 154 11.84 -6.88 4.29
CA ASP A 154 11.97 -7.85 5.37
C ASP A 154 10.62 -8.50 5.70
N TYR A 155 9.57 -7.68 5.77
CA TYR A 155 8.20 -8.16 5.90
C TYR A 155 7.81 -9.13 4.79
N LEU A 156 8.00 -8.79 3.51
CA LEU A 156 7.68 -9.69 2.39
C LEU A 156 8.51 -10.99 2.44
N HIS A 157 9.79 -10.90 2.78
CA HIS A 157 10.67 -12.04 2.90
C HIS A 157 10.25 -13.00 4.02
N SER A 158 9.65 -12.50 5.11
CA SER A 158 9.12 -13.35 6.19
C SER A 158 7.99 -14.28 5.73
N TYR A 159 7.30 -13.94 4.63
CA TYR A 159 6.30 -14.77 3.96
C TYR A 159 6.86 -15.57 2.77
N GLY A 160 8.19 -15.55 2.55
CA GLY A 160 8.83 -16.22 1.42
C GLY A 160 8.60 -15.53 0.07
N ILE A 161 8.22 -14.24 0.06
CA ILE A 161 7.87 -13.49 -1.16
C ILE A 161 9.05 -12.63 -1.59
N VAL A 162 9.49 -12.78 -2.83
CA VAL A 162 10.52 -11.91 -3.42
C VAL A 162 9.86 -10.88 -4.35
N HIS A 163 10.04 -9.58 -4.08
CA HIS A 163 9.40 -8.49 -4.82
C HIS A 163 9.79 -8.45 -6.32
N ARG A 164 11.08 -8.66 -6.64
CA ARG A 164 11.66 -8.71 -8.00
C ARG A 164 11.55 -7.46 -8.90
N ASP A 165 10.78 -6.44 -8.54
CA ASP A 165 10.67 -5.18 -9.33
C ASP A 165 10.88 -3.92 -8.48
N LEU A 166 11.83 -3.96 -7.53
CA LEU A 166 12.13 -2.81 -6.67
C LEU A 166 12.90 -1.73 -7.45
N LYS A 167 12.31 -0.55 -7.60
CA LYS A 167 12.88 0.59 -8.34
C LYS A 167 12.15 1.89 -7.96
N PRO A 168 12.72 3.09 -8.19
CA PRO A 168 12.14 4.34 -7.69
C PRO A 168 10.73 4.71 -8.20
N ASP A 169 10.27 4.14 -9.32
CA ASP A 169 8.89 4.31 -9.80
C ASP A 169 7.90 3.28 -9.24
N LYS A 170 8.33 2.46 -8.27
CA LYS A 170 7.57 1.37 -7.63
C LYS A 170 7.63 1.39 -6.12
#